data_AF-A0A8T6XTJ4-F1
#
_entry.id   AF-A0A8T6XTJ4-F1
#
_cell.length_a   1.000
_cell.length_b   1.000
_cell.length_c   1.000
_cell.angle_alpha   90.00
_cell.angle_beta   90.00
_cell.angle_gamma   90.00
#
_symmetry.space_group_name_H-M   'P 1'
#
loop_
_entity.id
_entity.type
_entity.pdbx_description
1 polymer ?
#
loop_
_entity_poly.entity_id
_entity_poly.type
_entity_poly.pdbx_seq_one_letter_code
_entity_poly.pdbx_strand_id
1 'polypeptide(L)'
;CVLIDCDDSLNSINATASSIVKYVSQRAGIGINAGRIRALGSSIRNGQAYHTGVVPFLKYFEAAVNSCSQGSLRKGSATVNLVGWHLEIEDLLVLKNNKGIEENRVRNMDYAIQFNKLMYERLINGENITLFSPDDVPELYEAFYNDQEKFKELYETAERNTRLRKKTIPAIDLFTQFMQERKDTGRIYLMNVDHCNTHSAFKEEIAPVKMTNLCVEINLPTIPLDNIYDKKGRISLCTLSAVNFGAFKKPEDMEKACTLAVRGLDALLS
;
A
#
# COMPACT_ATOMS: atom_id res chain seq x y z
N CYS A 1 6.29 14.14 -0.71
CA CYS A 1 5.28 13.06 -0.55
C CYS A 1 5.47 12.38 0.80
N VAL A 2 4.44 11.74 1.36
CA VAL A 2 4.47 11.11 2.69
C VAL A 2 3.92 9.69 2.59
N LEU A 3 4.63 8.70 3.16
CA LEU A 3 4.23 7.30 3.20
C LEU A 3 3.96 6.90 4.66
N ILE A 4 2.75 6.42 4.95
CA ILE A 4 2.29 6.07 6.29
C ILE A 4 1.82 4.62 6.27
N ASP A 5 2.39 3.79 7.14
CA ASP A 5 2.06 2.38 7.29
C ASP A 5 1.12 2.18 8.48
N CYS A 6 0.05 1.41 8.27
CA CYS A 6 -0.95 1.13 9.29
C CYS A 6 -0.85 -0.34 9.72
N ASP A 7 -0.69 -0.56 11.02
CA ASP A 7 -0.76 -1.89 11.61
C ASP A 7 -2.20 -2.30 11.93
N ASP A 8 -2.40 -3.58 12.24
CA ASP A 8 -3.69 -4.17 12.59
C ASP A 8 -4.09 -3.91 14.05
N SER A 9 -4.12 -2.64 14.45
CA SER A 9 -4.54 -2.19 15.78
C SER A 9 -5.29 -0.87 15.71
N LEU A 10 -6.26 -0.66 16.61
CA LEU A 10 -6.99 0.61 16.69
C LEU A 10 -6.07 1.80 17.01
N ASN A 11 -5.02 1.54 17.80
CA ASN A 11 -3.98 2.50 18.10
C ASN A 11 -3.28 2.96 16.82
N SER A 12 -2.85 2.02 15.98
CA SER A 12 -2.18 2.32 14.71
C SER A 12 -3.10 2.97 13.68
N ILE A 13 -4.36 2.53 13.61
CA ILE A 13 -5.39 3.15 12.77
C ILE A 13 -5.59 4.63 13.15
N ASN A 14 -5.72 4.93 14.45
CA ASN A 14 -5.86 6.30 14.93
C ASN A 14 -4.59 7.13 14.70
N ALA A 15 -3.41 6.55 14.90
CA ALA A 15 -2.12 7.19 14.63
C ALA A 15 -1.97 7.53 13.15
N THR A 16 -2.38 6.62 12.27
CA THR A 16 -2.38 6.79 10.82
C THR A 16 -3.31 7.93 10.40
N ALA A 17 -4.57 7.90 10.81
CA ALA A 17 -5.53 8.97 10.51
C ALA A 17 -5.06 10.34 11.03
N SER A 18 -4.51 10.39 12.24
CA SER A 18 -4.00 11.64 12.80
C SER A 18 -2.77 12.16 12.05
N SER A 19 -1.91 11.27 11.57
CA SER A 19 -0.75 11.62 10.74
C SER A 19 -1.18 12.15 9.37
N ILE A 20 -2.20 11.53 8.74
CA ILE A 20 -2.81 12.01 7.50
C ILE A 20 -3.27 13.46 7.65
N VAL A 21 -4.08 13.76 8.68
CA VAL A 21 -4.60 15.12 8.91
C VAL A 21 -3.47 16.14 9.03
N LYS A 22 -2.42 15.83 9.80
CA LYS A 22 -1.25 16.71 9.95
C LYS A 22 -0.58 16.99 8.60
N TYR A 23 -0.25 15.94 7.84
CA TYR A 23 0.51 16.10 6.60
C TYR A 23 -0.30 16.68 5.44
N VAL A 24 -1.59 16.37 5.34
CA VAL A 24 -2.46 16.99 4.32
C VAL A 24 -2.59 18.50 4.56
N SER A 25 -2.70 18.94 5.82
CA SER A 25 -2.72 20.37 6.16
C SER A 25 -1.44 21.12 5.70
N GLN A 26 -0.35 20.38 5.52
CA GLN A 26 0.95 20.86 5.05
C GLN A 26 1.19 20.59 3.56
N ARG A 27 0.12 20.36 2.79
CA ARG A 27 0.13 20.18 1.32
C ARG A 27 0.85 18.92 0.84
N ALA A 28 0.98 17.89 1.68
CA ALA A 28 1.56 16.63 1.25
C ALA A 28 0.54 15.72 0.55
N GLY A 29 0.97 15.04 -0.52
CA GLY A 29 0.29 13.86 -1.06
C GLY A 29 0.66 12.61 -0.26
N ILE A 30 -0.34 11.74 -0.04
CA ILE A 30 -0.26 10.64 0.94
C ILE A 30 -0.23 9.27 0.24
N GLY A 31 0.70 8.41 0.63
CA GLY A 31 0.59 6.97 0.46
C GLY A 31 0.19 6.34 1.79
N ILE A 32 -0.77 5.43 1.78
CA ILE A 32 -1.23 4.70 2.97
C ILE A 32 -1.01 3.22 2.70
N ASN A 33 -0.39 2.47 3.60
CA ASN A 33 -0.44 1.01 3.57
C ASN A 33 -1.52 0.54 4.55
N ALA A 34 -2.53 -0.14 4.01
CA ALA A 34 -3.63 -0.71 4.80
C ALA A 34 -3.69 -2.24 4.64
N GLY A 35 -2.68 -2.85 4.02
CA GLY A 35 -2.68 -4.27 3.69
C GLY A 35 -2.62 -5.22 4.89
N ARG A 36 -2.27 -4.72 6.10
CA ARG A 36 -2.22 -5.52 7.34
C ARG A 36 -3.57 -5.65 8.05
N ILE A 37 -4.48 -4.71 7.82
CA ILE A 37 -5.76 -4.66 8.53
C ILE A 37 -6.51 -5.97 8.28
N ARG A 38 -6.95 -6.64 9.35
CA ARG A 38 -7.63 -7.93 9.26
C ARG A 38 -8.95 -7.84 8.50
N ALA A 39 -9.35 -8.97 7.92
CA ALA A 39 -10.55 -9.06 7.11
C ALA A 39 -11.86 -8.94 7.92
N LEU A 40 -12.94 -8.58 7.23
CA LEU A 40 -14.32 -8.61 7.73
C LEU A 40 -14.64 -9.96 8.36
N GLY A 41 -15.16 -9.99 9.58
CA GLY A 41 -15.51 -11.20 10.32
C GLY A 41 -14.37 -11.85 11.09
N SER A 42 -13.14 -11.33 11.03
CA SER A 42 -12.06 -11.79 11.90
C SER A 42 -12.37 -11.50 13.38
N SER A 43 -11.89 -12.35 14.27
CA SER A 43 -12.21 -12.31 15.70
C SER A 43 -11.51 -11.15 16.40
N ILE A 44 -12.22 -10.45 17.28
CA ILE A 44 -11.66 -9.42 18.16
C ILE A 44 -11.75 -9.91 19.61
N ARG A 45 -10.64 -9.82 20.35
CA ARG A 45 -10.55 -10.22 21.78
C ARG A 45 -11.14 -11.60 22.05
N ASN A 46 -10.70 -12.62 21.29
CA ASN A 46 -11.14 -14.00 21.42
C ASN A 46 -12.67 -14.19 21.27
N GLY A 47 -13.28 -13.48 20.33
CA GLY A 47 -14.69 -13.66 19.95
C GLY A 47 -15.68 -12.77 20.69
N GLN A 48 -15.19 -11.78 21.45
CA GLN A 48 -16.06 -10.78 22.10
C GLN A 48 -16.72 -9.83 21.09
N ALA A 49 -16.08 -9.63 19.94
CA ALA A 49 -16.62 -8.87 18.82
C ALA A 49 -16.07 -9.41 17.49
N TYR A 50 -16.69 -9.00 16.39
CA TYR A 50 -16.25 -9.31 15.03
C TYR A 50 -15.75 -8.04 14.34
N HIS A 51 -14.68 -8.16 13.58
CA HIS A 51 -14.12 -7.09 12.79
C HIS A 51 -15.07 -6.70 11.65
N THR A 52 -15.27 -5.40 11.42
CA THR A 52 -16.19 -4.87 10.39
C THR A 52 -15.55 -4.68 9.02
N GLY A 53 -14.33 -5.19 8.84
CA GLY A 53 -13.60 -5.21 7.58
C GLY A 53 -12.76 -3.96 7.35
N VAL A 54 -12.09 -3.94 6.21
CA VAL A 54 -11.15 -2.86 5.83
C VAL A 54 -11.89 -1.60 5.40
N VAL A 55 -13.05 -1.73 4.74
CA VAL A 55 -13.78 -0.61 4.11
C VAL A 55 -14.14 0.53 5.08
N PRO A 56 -14.68 0.29 6.30
CA PRO A 56 -14.96 1.37 7.24
C PRO A 56 -13.72 2.18 7.64
N PHE A 57 -12.55 1.53 7.77
CA PHE A 57 -11.30 2.23 8.06
C PHE A 57 -10.78 3.03 6.86
N LEU A 58 -10.97 2.52 5.65
CA LEU A 58 -10.67 3.31 4.44
C LEU A 58 -11.56 4.55 4.32
N LYS A 59 -12.86 4.47 4.69
CA LYS A 59 -13.73 5.65 4.80
C LYS A 59 -13.22 6.64 5.85
N TYR A 60 -12.74 6.14 6.99
CA TYR A 60 -12.13 6.99 8.02
C TYR A 60 -10.88 7.70 7.50
N PHE A 61 -10.00 6.99 6.78
CA PHE A 61 -8.84 7.59 6.13
C PHE A 61 -9.22 8.56 5.01
N GLU A 62 -10.25 8.28 4.20
CA GLU A 62 -10.78 9.21 3.19
C GLU A 62 -11.25 10.51 3.82
N ALA A 63 -11.97 10.44 4.95
CA ALA A 63 -12.39 11.61 5.71
C ALA A 63 -11.19 12.40 6.26
N ALA A 64 -10.16 11.71 6.76
CA ALA A 64 -8.91 12.34 7.20
C ALA A 64 -8.15 13.02 6.05
N VAL A 65 -8.12 12.41 4.85
CA VAL A 65 -7.52 13.01 3.64
C VAL A 65 -8.30 14.25 3.20
N ASN A 66 -9.62 14.24 3.35
CA ASN A 66 -10.49 15.34 2.94
C ASN A 66 -10.68 16.43 4.01
N SER A 67 -10.11 16.27 5.21
CA SER A 67 -10.32 17.21 6.32
C SER A 67 -9.68 18.59 6.09
N CYS A 68 -8.68 18.67 5.21
CA CYS A 68 -7.96 19.91 4.89
C CYS A 68 -7.71 19.99 3.37
N SER A 69 -7.75 21.20 2.81
CA SER A 69 -7.27 21.44 1.45
C SER A 69 -5.75 21.61 1.45
N GLN A 70 -5.07 21.14 0.40
CA GLN A 70 -3.66 21.41 0.14
C GLN A 70 -3.49 22.86 -0.36
N GLY A 71 -3.78 23.85 0.50
CA GLY A 71 -3.84 25.27 0.14
C GLY A 71 -5.18 25.70 -0.49
N SER A 72 -5.20 26.84 -1.18
CA SER A 72 -6.45 27.44 -1.72
C SER A 72 -7.01 26.74 -2.97
N LEU A 73 -6.33 25.75 -3.55
CA LEU A 73 -6.66 25.24 -4.90
C LEU A 73 -6.77 23.72 -5.06
N ARG A 74 -6.25 22.88 -4.16
CA ARG A 74 -6.23 21.41 -4.34
C ARG A 74 -6.80 20.67 -3.13
N LYS A 75 -7.64 19.66 -3.38
CA LYS A 75 -8.10 18.72 -2.34
C LYS A 75 -6.95 17.78 -1.96
N GLY A 76 -7.00 17.24 -0.74
CA GLY A 76 -6.12 16.13 -0.36
C GLY A 76 -6.28 14.95 -1.33
N SER A 77 -5.22 14.17 -1.51
CA SER A 77 -5.24 12.98 -2.35
C SER A 77 -4.37 11.90 -1.73
N ALA A 78 -4.84 10.66 -1.79
CA ALA A 78 -4.14 9.52 -1.25
C ALA A 78 -4.25 8.30 -2.15
N THR A 79 -3.21 7.46 -2.11
CA THR A 79 -3.23 6.10 -2.66
C THR A 79 -3.09 5.10 -1.53
N VAL A 80 -4.01 4.14 -1.48
CA VAL A 80 -4.00 3.04 -0.50
C VAL A 80 -3.35 1.81 -1.13
N ASN A 81 -2.34 1.26 -0.46
CA ASN A 81 -1.64 0.04 -0.85
C ASN A 81 -2.31 -1.16 -0.18
N LEU A 82 -2.62 -2.18 -0.98
CA LEU A 82 -3.35 -3.39 -0.56
C LEU A 82 -2.71 -4.63 -1.17
N VAL A 83 -2.66 -5.73 -0.42
CA VAL A 83 -2.12 -7.02 -0.92
C VAL A 83 -3.16 -7.72 -1.81
N GLY A 84 -2.72 -8.20 -2.98
CA GLY A 84 -3.61 -8.84 -3.96
C GLY A 84 -4.20 -10.18 -3.51
N TRP A 85 -3.64 -10.79 -2.46
CA TRP A 85 -4.15 -12.02 -1.84
C TRP A 85 -5.00 -11.76 -0.58
N HIS A 86 -5.37 -10.50 -0.31
CA HIS A 86 -6.22 -10.16 0.83
C HIS A 86 -7.61 -10.83 0.72
N LEU A 87 -8.18 -11.31 1.83
CA LEU A 87 -9.48 -12.00 1.85
C LEU A 87 -10.63 -11.17 1.26
N GLU A 88 -10.56 -9.84 1.43
CA GLU A 88 -11.55 -8.88 0.90
C GLU A 88 -11.19 -8.33 -0.50
N ILE A 89 -10.18 -8.86 -1.21
CA ILE A 89 -9.64 -8.20 -2.42
C ILE A 89 -10.70 -7.91 -3.49
N GLU A 90 -11.67 -8.80 -3.71
CA GLU A 90 -12.73 -8.60 -4.71
C GLU A 90 -13.61 -7.38 -4.38
N ASP A 91 -13.87 -7.12 -3.09
CA ASP A 91 -14.62 -5.95 -2.63
C ASP A 91 -13.74 -4.68 -2.64
N LEU A 92 -12.45 -4.83 -2.34
CA LEU A 92 -11.48 -3.73 -2.33
C LEU A 92 -11.17 -3.19 -3.72
N LEU A 93 -11.17 -4.06 -4.75
CA LEU A 93 -10.93 -3.65 -6.14
C LEU A 93 -12.01 -2.70 -6.68
N VAL A 94 -13.25 -2.85 -6.22
CA VAL A 94 -14.41 -2.11 -6.74
C VAL A 94 -14.73 -0.84 -5.94
N LEU A 95 -13.88 -0.45 -4.98
CA LEU A 95 -14.13 0.71 -4.10
C LEU A 95 -14.31 2.03 -4.85
N LYS A 96 -13.64 2.17 -6.00
CA LYS A 96 -13.73 3.34 -6.88
C LYS A 96 -14.86 3.23 -7.91
N ASN A 97 -15.47 2.06 -8.07
CA ASN A 97 -16.49 1.84 -9.08
C ASN A 97 -17.71 2.74 -8.81
N ASN A 98 -18.21 3.41 -9.84
CA ASN A 98 -19.36 4.31 -9.72
C ASN A 98 -20.66 3.55 -9.44
N LYS A 99 -20.74 2.27 -9.84
CA LYS A 99 -21.86 1.38 -9.50
C LYS A 99 -21.68 0.84 -8.08
N GLY A 100 -22.76 0.69 -7.32
CA GLY A 100 -22.75 0.20 -5.93
C GLY A 100 -23.45 1.17 -4.98
N ILE A 101 -23.54 0.79 -3.71
CA ILE A 101 -24.11 1.63 -2.65
C ILE A 101 -22.99 2.44 -1.98
N GLU A 102 -23.33 3.45 -1.19
CA GLU A 102 -22.29 4.32 -0.63
C GLU A 102 -21.48 3.62 0.46
N GLU A 103 -22.12 2.71 1.20
CA GLU A 103 -21.55 1.98 2.33
C GLU A 103 -20.35 1.12 1.92
N ASN A 104 -20.34 0.58 0.70
CA ASN A 104 -19.27 -0.28 0.20
C ASN A 104 -18.34 0.42 -0.82
N ARG A 105 -18.26 1.74 -0.78
CA ARG A 105 -17.46 2.54 -1.72
C ARG A 105 -16.62 3.59 -1.02
N VAL A 106 -15.46 3.86 -1.61
CA VAL A 106 -14.48 4.85 -1.15
C VAL A 106 -13.81 5.42 -2.40
N ARG A 107 -14.48 6.37 -3.05
CA ARG A 107 -14.16 6.76 -4.44
C ARG A 107 -13.11 7.86 -4.55
N ASN A 108 -12.91 8.64 -3.49
CA ASN A 108 -12.01 9.80 -3.50
C ASN A 108 -10.58 9.47 -3.08
N MET A 109 -10.25 8.17 -2.99
CA MET A 109 -8.88 7.68 -2.92
C MET A 109 -8.56 6.84 -4.16
N ASP A 110 -7.28 6.70 -4.45
CA ASP A 110 -6.74 5.79 -5.45
C ASP A 110 -6.18 4.54 -4.74
N TYR A 111 -5.95 3.45 -5.48
CA TYR A 111 -5.54 2.16 -4.88
C TYR A 111 -4.34 1.59 -5.62
N ALA A 112 -3.36 1.03 -4.92
CA ALA A 112 -2.26 0.28 -5.49
C ALA A 112 -2.35 -1.17 -5.02
N ILE A 113 -2.57 -2.08 -5.96
CA ILE A 113 -2.66 -3.52 -5.68
C ILE A 113 -1.28 -4.13 -5.82
N GLN A 114 -0.88 -4.87 -4.80
CA GLN A 114 0.43 -5.45 -4.67
C GLN A 114 0.40 -6.91 -5.09
N PHE A 115 1.27 -7.27 -6.04
CA PHE A 115 1.47 -8.64 -6.49
C PHE A 115 2.97 -8.97 -6.45
N ASN A 116 3.28 -10.26 -6.45
CA ASN A 116 4.62 -10.80 -6.63
C ASN A 116 4.60 -11.91 -7.68
N LYS A 117 5.78 -12.45 -7.98
CA LYS A 117 6.02 -13.53 -8.93
C LYS A 117 5.04 -14.70 -8.79
N LEU A 118 4.78 -15.20 -7.57
CA LEU A 118 3.89 -16.34 -7.37
C LEU A 118 2.48 -16.07 -7.92
N MET A 119 1.93 -14.87 -7.70
CA MET A 119 0.60 -14.51 -8.19
C MET A 119 0.54 -14.52 -9.72
N TYR A 120 1.60 -14.08 -10.39
CA TYR A 120 1.71 -14.14 -11.85
C TYR A 120 1.92 -15.56 -12.37
N GLU A 121 2.71 -16.40 -11.68
CA GLU A 121 2.85 -17.82 -12.01
C GLU A 121 1.49 -18.53 -11.95
N ARG A 122 0.69 -18.27 -10.90
CA ARG A 122 -0.68 -18.81 -10.81
C ARG A 122 -1.55 -18.38 -12.00
N LEU A 123 -1.46 -17.13 -12.43
CA LEU A 123 -2.18 -16.64 -13.62
C LEU A 123 -1.74 -17.35 -14.90
N ILE A 124 -0.43 -17.42 -15.16
CA ILE A 124 0.13 -17.98 -16.39
C ILE A 124 -0.19 -19.47 -16.52
N ASN A 125 -0.16 -20.20 -15.41
CA ASN A 125 -0.42 -21.64 -15.39
C ASN A 125 -1.92 -21.98 -15.34
N GLY A 126 -2.82 -20.99 -15.27
CA GLY A 126 -4.26 -21.22 -15.14
C GLY A 126 -4.65 -21.83 -13.79
N GLU A 127 -3.90 -21.53 -12.74
CA GLU A 127 -4.11 -22.01 -11.39
C GLU A 127 -5.01 -21.06 -10.58
N ASN A 128 -5.22 -21.41 -9.31
CA ASN A 128 -6.00 -20.60 -8.37
C ASN A 128 -5.09 -19.74 -7.49
N ILE A 129 -5.67 -18.65 -6.98
CA ILE A 129 -5.13 -17.83 -5.91
C ILE A 129 -6.00 -18.04 -4.66
N THR A 130 -5.36 -18.30 -3.54
CA THR A 130 -6.01 -18.38 -2.23
C THR A 130 -5.86 -17.06 -1.47
N LEU A 131 -6.98 -16.57 -0.99
CA LEU A 131 -7.13 -15.32 -0.27
C LEU A 131 -7.17 -15.59 1.23
N PHE A 132 -6.43 -14.78 1.99
CA PHE A 132 -6.29 -14.92 3.44
C PHE A 132 -6.50 -13.58 4.15
N SER A 133 -6.94 -13.65 5.41
CA SER A 133 -6.86 -12.50 6.29
C SER A 133 -5.42 -12.39 6.82
N PRO A 134 -4.74 -11.23 6.74
CA PRO A 134 -3.35 -11.11 7.19
C PRO A 134 -3.11 -11.50 8.64
N ASP A 135 -4.11 -11.34 9.53
CA ASP A 135 -4.01 -11.72 10.94
C ASP A 135 -3.97 -13.24 11.17
N ASP A 136 -4.54 -14.02 10.26
CA ASP A 136 -4.50 -15.48 10.29
C ASP A 136 -3.14 -16.04 9.80
N VAL A 137 -2.37 -15.23 9.06
CA VAL A 137 -1.10 -15.60 8.41
C VAL A 137 -0.04 -14.48 8.53
N PRO A 138 0.32 -14.05 9.75
CA PRO A 138 1.18 -12.86 9.93
C PRO A 138 2.57 -13.01 9.32
N GLU A 139 3.18 -14.20 9.39
CA GLU A 139 4.49 -14.47 8.78
C GLU A 139 4.44 -14.42 7.25
N LEU A 140 3.30 -14.77 6.65
CA LEU A 140 3.09 -14.69 5.20
C LEU A 140 3.12 -13.24 4.72
N TYR A 141 2.54 -12.32 5.49
CA TYR A 141 2.54 -10.90 5.16
C TYR A 141 3.96 -10.33 5.11
N GLU A 142 4.83 -10.69 6.06
CA GLU A 142 6.24 -10.25 6.03
C GLU A 142 6.98 -10.84 4.83
N ALA A 143 6.90 -12.16 4.67
CA ALA A 143 7.57 -12.92 3.61
C ALA A 143 7.23 -12.38 2.20
N PHE A 144 6.00 -11.90 2.00
CA PHE A 144 5.54 -11.33 0.73
C PHE A 144 6.44 -10.22 0.20
N TYR A 145 7.08 -9.46 1.09
CA TYR A 145 7.98 -8.37 0.72
C TYR A 145 9.46 -8.74 0.81
N ASN A 146 9.87 -9.55 1.80
CA ASN A 146 11.28 -9.71 2.15
C ASN A 146 11.92 -11.06 1.79
N ASP A 147 11.14 -12.08 1.42
CA ASP A 147 11.67 -13.40 1.03
C ASP A 147 10.64 -14.15 0.17
N GLN A 148 10.85 -14.16 -1.14
CA GLN A 148 9.92 -14.74 -2.11
C GLN A 148 9.84 -16.28 -2.03
N GLU A 149 10.95 -16.95 -1.69
CA GLU A 149 10.97 -18.40 -1.53
C GLU A 149 10.24 -18.79 -0.25
N LYS A 150 10.49 -18.06 0.85
CA LYS A 150 9.76 -18.28 2.11
C LYS A 150 8.28 -17.96 1.96
N PHE A 151 7.93 -16.91 1.21
CA PHE A 151 6.54 -16.59 0.92
C PHE A 151 5.85 -17.76 0.22
N LYS A 152 6.46 -18.32 -0.82
CA LYS A 152 5.90 -19.47 -1.54
C LYS A 152 5.66 -20.68 -0.62
N GLU A 153 6.66 -21.02 0.20
CA GLU A 153 6.55 -22.12 1.16
C GLU A 153 5.39 -21.91 2.16
N LEU A 154 5.31 -20.71 2.76
CA LEU A 154 4.26 -20.36 3.71
C LEU A 154 2.88 -20.33 3.05
N TYR A 155 2.80 -19.79 1.83
CA TYR A 155 1.56 -19.65 1.08
C TYR A 155 0.95 -21.03 0.78
N GLU A 156 1.71 -21.93 0.17
CA GLU A 156 1.26 -23.30 -0.15
C GLU A 156 0.94 -24.11 1.11
N THR A 157 1.65 -23.84 2.22
CA THR A 157 1.35 -24.46 3.52
C THR A 157 0.03 -23.96 4.10
N ALA A 158 -0.23 -22.65 4.03
CA ALA A 158 -1.51 -22.06 4.44
C ALA A 158 -2.67 -22.56 3.56
N GLU A 159 -2.43 -22.74 2.25
CA GLU A 159 -3.39 -23.33 1.32
C GLU A 159 -3.81 -24.76 1.72
N ARG A 160 -2.90 -25.56 2.28
CA ARG A 160 -3.21 -26.92 2.76
C ARG A 160 -3.86 -26.96 4.15
N ASN A 161 -3.71 -25.90 4.95
CA ASN A 161 -4.22 -25.86 6.32
C ASN A 161 -5.75 -25.69 6.35
N THR A 162 -6.48 -26.72 6.76
CA THR A 162 -7.96 -26.73 6.81
C THR A 162 -8.56 -25.93 7.95
N ARG A 163 -7.75 -25.47 8.92
CA ARG A 163 -8.21 -24.66 10.05
C ARG A 163 -8.23 -23.17 9.75
N LEU A 164 -7.49 -22.73 8.74
CA LEU A 164 -7.44 -21.31 8.35
C LEU A 164 -8.68 -20.91 7.59
N ARG A 165 -9.21 -19.74 7.91
CA ARG A 165 -10.22 -19.07 7.10
C ARG A 165 -9.57 -18.59 5.80
N LYS A 166 -10.14 -19.02 4.67
CA LYS A 166 -9.62 -18.70 3.34
C LYS A 166 -10.69 -18.80 2.27
N LYS A 167 -10.45 -18.15 1.14
CA LYS A 167 -11.27 -18.25 -0.08
C LYS A 167 -10.35 -18.51 -1.26
N THR A 168 -10.66 -19.47 -2.10
CA THR A 168 -9.85 -19.76 -3.31
C THR A 168 -10.64 -19.33 -4.54
N ILE A 169 -9.98 -18.57 -5.43
CA ILE A 169 -10.55 -18.08 -6.67
C ILE A 169 -9.62 -18.39 -7.85
N PRO A 170 -10.13 -18.58 -9.07
CA PRO A 170 -9.29 -18.67 -10.25
C PRO A 170 -8.42 -17.41 -10.41
N ALA A 171 -7.13 -17.58 -10.68
CA ALA A 171 -6.23 -16.44 -10.84
C ALA A 171 -6.68 -15.51 -11.98
N ILE A 172 -7.20 -16.10 -13.07
CA ILE A 172 -7.74 -15.35 -14.20
C ILE A 172 -8.89 -14.42 -13.80
N ASP A 173 -9.74 -14.81 -12.86
CA ASP A 173 -10.87 -14.00 -12.41
C ASP A 173 -10.39 -12.78 -11.63
N LEU A 174 -9.45 -12.98 -10.70
CA LEU A 174 -8.83 -11.88 -9.92
C LEU A 174 -8.15 -10.86 -10.84
N PHE A 175 -7.30 -11.33 -11.76
CA PHE A 175 -6.56 -10.45 -12.66
C PHE A 175 -7.48 -9.77 -13.68
N THR A 176 -8.55 -10.45 -14.13
CA THR A 176 -9.57 -9.83 -14.99
C THR A 176 -10.27 -8.71 -14.25
N GLN A 177 -10.70 -8.93 -13.01
CA GLN A 177 -11.35 -7.90 -12.19
C GLN A 177 -10.40 -6.71 -11.94
N PHE A 178 -9.16 -6.99 -11.56
CA PHE A 178 -8.13 -5.96 -11.36
C PHE A 178 -7.92 -5.10 -12.62
N MET A 179 -7.76 -5.74 -13.79
CA MET A 179 -7.56 -5.03 -15.05
C MET A 179 -8.81 -4.26 -15.50
N GLN A 180 -10.00 -4.79 -15.23
CA GLN A 180 -11.27 -4.13 -15.56
C GLN A 180 -11.44 -2.83 -14.74
N GLU A 181 -11.26 -2.88 -13.42
CA GLU A 181 -11.37 -1.70 -12.56
C GLU A 181 -10.25 -0.68 -12.84
N ARG A 182 -9.04 -1.17 -13.16
CA ARG A 182 -7.93 -0.32 -13.64
C ARG A 182 -8.27 0.39 -14.94
N LYS A 183 -8.86 -0.31 -15.92
CA LYS A 183 -9.28 0.26 -17.20
C LYS A 183 -10.39 1.30 -17.01
N ASP A 184 -11.40 0.97 -16.21
CA ASP A 184 -12.60 1.80 -16.08
C ASP A 184 -12.34 3.09 -15.29
N THR A 185 -11.44 3.04 -14.30
CA THR A 185 -11.17 4.19 -13.43
C THR A 185 -9.86 4.90 -13.74
N GLY A 186 -8.88 4.21 -14.34
CA GLY A 186 -7.51 4.70 -14.52
C GLY A 186 -6.71 4.88 -13.21
N ARG A 187 -7.26 4.46 -12.07
CA ARG A 187 -6.78 4.80 -10.72
C ARG A 187 -6.64 3.59 -9.79
N ILE A 188 -6.63 2.40 -10.36
CA ILE A 188 -6.17 1.17 -9.71
C ILE A 188 -4.77 0.88 -10.23
N TYR A 189 -3.78 1.09 -9.40
CA TYR A 189 -2.35 0.97 -9.66
C TYR A 189 -1.82 -0.43 -9.36
N LEU A 190 -0.63 -0.70 -9.88
CA LEU A 190 0.10 -1.95 -9.70
C LEU A 190 1.40 -1.65 -8.94
N MET A 191 1.74 -2.50 -7.97
CA MET A 191 3.06 -2.54 -7.37
C MET A 191 3.57 -3.99 -7.37
N ASN A 192 4.73 -4.21 -8.01
CA ASN A 192 5.41 -5.50 -8.01
C ASN A 192 6.37 -5.54 -6.82
N VAL A 193 5.92 -6.12 -5.70
CA VAL A 193 6.62 -5.98 -4.41
C VAL A 193 7.95 -6.71 -4.38
N ASP A 194 8.08 -7.78 -5.14
CA ASP A 194 9.34 -8.51 -5.32
C ASP A 194 10.40 -7.65 -6.01
N HIS A 195 10.08 -7.00 -7.13
CA HIS A 195 10.99 -6.08 -7.82
C HIS A 195 11.32 -4.86 -6.97
N CYS A 196 10.36 -4.34 -6.21
CA CYS A 196 10.56 -3.22 -5.29
C CYS A 196 11.54 -3.53 -4.14
N ASN A 197 11.83 -4.81 -3.87
CA ASN A 197 12.75 -5.23 -2.82
C ASN A 197 14.06 -5.80 -3.39
N THR A 198 13.97 -6.74 -4.34
CA THR A 198 15.14 -7.39 -4.99
C THR A 198 16.01 -6.44 -5.81
N HIS A 199 15.43 -5.34 -6.33
CA HIS A 199 16.17 -4.28 -7.04
C HIS A 199 16.02 -2.93 -6.32
N SER A 200 16.21 -2.94 -5.01
CA SER A 200 16.13 -1.74 -4.17
C SER A 200 17.49 -1.31 -3.63
N ALA A 201 17.56 -0.09 -3.08
CA ALA A 201 18.71 0.38 -2.32
C ALA A 201 18.70 -0.09 -0.85
N PHE A 202 17.68 -0.85 -0.45
CA PHE A 202 17.47 -1.29 0.92
C PHE A 202 17.68 -2.80 1.05
N LYS A 203 18.11 -3.21 2.23
CA LYS A 203 18.23 -4.62 2.59
C LYS A 203 16.86 -5.15 3.00
N GLU A 204 16.37 -6.16 2.29
CA GLU A 204 15.04 -6.75 2.46
C GLU A 204 14.81 -7.23 3.91
N GLU A 205 15.86 -7.76 4.54
CA GLU A 205 15.84 -8.29 5.89
C GLU A 205 15.86 -7.23 7.00
N ILE A 206 16.25 -5.98 6.68
CA ILE A 206 16.37 -4.88 7.66
C ILE A 206 15.27 -3.84 7.47
N ALA A 207 15.02 -3.44 6.23
CA ALA A 207 14.15 -2.32 5.90
C ALA A 207 13.46 -2.57 4.54
N PRO A 208 12.55 -3.55 4.47
CA PRO A 208 11.84 -3.85 3.23
C PRO A 208 10.91 -2.69 2.83
N VAL A 209 10.71 -2.53 1.53
CA VAL A 209 9.71 -1.63 0.96
C VAL A 209 8.38 -2.35 0.89
N LYS A 210 7.39 -1.86 1.65
CA LYS A 210 6.06 -2.48 1.77
C LYS A 210 4.94 -1.71 1.07
N MET A 211 5.25 -0.54 0.51
CA MET A 211 4.25 0.35 -0.09
C MET A 211 4.90 1.38 -1.01
N THR A 212 4.06 2.05 -1.80
CA THR A 212 4.43 3.25 -2.57
C THR A 212 3.60 4.48 -2.17
N ASN A 213 4.02 5.66 -2.63
CA ASN A 213 3.28 6.92 -2.46
C ASN A 213 2.11 7.08 -3.46
N LEU A 214 1.48 8.26 -3.40
CA LEU A 214 0.36 8.72 -4.25
C LEU A 214 0.54 8.47 -5.76
N CYS A 215 1.72 8.70 -6.33
CA CYS A 215 1.93 8.62 -7.77
C CYS A 215 2.72 7.36 -8.19
N VAL A 216 2.92 6.41 -7.27
CA VAL A 216 3.51 5.09 -7.53
C VAL A 216 5.00 5.13 -7.96
N GLU A 217 5.73 6.18 -7.57
CA GLU A 217 7.13 6.40 -7.94
C GLU A 217 8.11 6.28 -6.75
N ILE A 218 7.62 6.32 -5.50
CA ILE A 218 8.45 6.33 -4.30
C ILE A 218 8.31 5.02 -3.51
N ASN A 219 9.43 4.31 -3.41
CA ASN A 219 9.57 3.03 -2.73
C ASN A 219 10.52 3.18 -1.53
N LEU A 220 9.99 3.55 -0.36
CA LEU A 220 10.78 3.77 0.85
C LEU A 220 10.26 2.90 2.02
N PRO A 221 11.15 2.42 2.92
CA PRO A 221 10.75 1.63 4.06
C PRO A 221 9.91 2.42 5.07
N THR A 222 8.93 1.79 5.67
CA THR A 222 8.06 2.37 6.69
C THR A 222 7.94 1.44 7.89
N ILE A 223 7.62 2.01 9.05
CA ILE A 223 7.29 1.25 10.26
C ILE A 223 6.00 1.84 10.80
N PRO A 224 4.95 1.03 11.04
CA PRO A 224 3.71 1.53 11.60
C PRO A 224 3.91 2.26 12.92
N LEU A 225 3.04 3.23 13.20
CA LEU A 225 3.01 3.93 14.47
C LEU A 225 1.96 3.30 15.37
N ASP A 226 2.23 3.20 16.68
CA ASP A 226 1.19 2.86 17.66
C ASP A 226 0.49 4.12 18.22
N ASN A 227 1.17 5.28 18.16
CA ASN A 227 0.56 6.58 18.43
C ASN A 227 1.28 7.67 17.63
N ILE A 228 0.70 8.86 17.52
CA ILE A 228 1.23 9.95 16.68
C ILE A 228 2.62 10.48 17.11
N TYR A 229 3.06 10.17 18.33
CA TYR A 229 4.36 10.56 18.88
C TYR A 229 5.29 9.35 19.08
N ASP A 230 4.95 8.21 18.49
CA ASP A 230 5.76 7.00 18.59
C ASP A 230 7.12 7.20 17.91
N LYS A 231 8.18 7.07 18.71
CA LYS A 231 9.57 7.22 18.27
C LYS A 231 10.11 5.99 17.53
N LYS A 232 9.41 4.84 17.61
CA LYS A 232 9.79 3.60 16.92
C LYS A 232 9.16 3.52 15.52
N GLY A 233 8.00 4.15 15.34
CA GLY A 233 7.36 4.30 14.03
C GLY A 233 8.22 5.11 13.06
N ARG A 234 8.03 4.87 11.77
CA ARG A 234 8.77 5.52 10.68
C ARG A 234 7.83 5.86 9.55
N ILE A 235 7.54 7.15 9.44
CA ILE A 235 6.92 7.76 8.26
C ILE A 235 8.03 8.11 7.29
N SER A 236 7.89 7.68 6.04
CA SER A 236 8.85 8.00 4.99
C SER A 236 8.45 9.28 4.26
N LEU A 237 9.42 10.18 4.09
CA LEU A 237 9.26 11.44 3.37
C LEU A 237 10.03 11.38 2.06
N CYS A 238 9.50 12.07 1.05
CA CYS A 238 10.18 12.26 -0.21
C CYS A 238 10.24 13.74 -0.59
N THR A 239 11.48 14.20 -0.77
CA THR A 239 11.84 15.54 -1.25
C THR A 239 12.30 15.40 -2.70
N LEU A 240 11.68 16.15 -3.60
CA LEU A 240 11.80 15.94 -5.04
C LEU A 240 12.52 17.08 -5.73
N SER A 241 13.27 16.74 -6.78
CA SER A 241 13.77 17.65 -7.81
C SER A 241 13.86 16.87 -9.13
N ALA A 242 14.05 17.56 -10.24
CA ALA A 242 14.19 16.94 -11.55
C ALA A 242 15.25 17.66 -12.39
N VAL A 243 15.93 16.92 -13.25
CA VAL A 243 16.89 17.45 -14.23
C VAL A 243 16.19 17.54 -15.58
N ASN A 244 16.19 18.72 -16.20
CA ASN A 244 15.66 18.89 -17.55
C ASN A 244 16.63 18.30 -18.57
N PHE A 245 16.34 17.10 -19.06
CA PHE A 245 17.20 16.39 -20.02
C PHE A 245 17.48 17.21 -21.29
N GLY A 246 16.49 17.96 -21.79
CA GLY A 246 16.62 18.78 -23.01
C GLY A 246 17.53 19.99 -22.87
N ALA A 247 17.98 20.32 -21.66
CA ALA A 247 18.93 21.41 -21.41
C ALA A 247 20.40 21.00 -21.61
N PHE A 248 20.68 19.70 -21.80
CA PHE A 248 22.03 19.15 -21.89
C PHE A 248 22.22 18.41 -23.22
N LYS A 249 23.45 18.34 -23.71
CA LYS A 249 23.77 17.64 -24.96
C LYS A 249 24.14 16.19 -24.70
N LYS A 250 24.80 15.92 -23.58
CA LYS A 250 25.18 14.57 -23.13
C LYS A 250 24.91 14.39 -21.64
N PRO A 251 24.74 13.15 -21.15
CA PRO A 251 24.52 12.88 -19.73
C PRO A 251 25.64 13.41 -18.81
N GLU A 252 26.89 13.41 -19.28
CA GLU A 252 28.03 13.87 -18.48
C GLU A 252 27.94 15.38 -18.16
N ASP A 253 27.29 16.16 -19.02
CA ASP A 253 27.07 17.60 -18.81
C ASP A 253 26.15 17.87 -17.60
N MET A 254 25.43 16.86 -17.11
CA MET A 254 24.50 16.98 -15.97
C MET A 254 25.20 16.95 -14.61
N GLU A 255 26.49 16.59 -14.53
CA GLU A 255 27.22 16.38 -13.27
C GLU A 255 27.03 17.53 -12.27
N LYS A 256 27.23 18.77 -12.74
CA LYS A 256 27.07 19.97 -11.91
C LYS A 256 25.63 20.15 -11.45
N ALA A 257 24.65 19.96 -12.34
CA ALA A 257 23.23 20.12 -12.02
C ALA A 257 22.77 19.08 -10.99
N CYS A 258 23.16 17.82 -11.17
CA CYS A 258 22.90 16.73 -10.22
C CYS A 258 23.55 17.01 -8.86
N THR A 259 24.81 17.45 -8.83
CA THR A 259 25.52 17.79 -7.58
C THR A 259 24.81 18.89 -6.80
N LEU A 260 24.37 19.95 -7.50
CA LEU A 260 23.63 21.05 -6.88
C LEU A 260 22.24 20.62 -6.41
N ALA A 261 21.53 19.80 -7.18
CA ALA A 261 20.22 19.27 -6.80
C ALA A 261 20.33 18.42 -5.53
N VAL A 262 21.29 17.49 -5.45
CA VAL A 262 21.51 16.67 -4.26
C VAL A 262 21.83 17.53 -3.04
N ARG A 263 22.79 18.47 -3.14
CA ARG A 263 23.15 19.35 -2.04
C ARG A 263 21.98 20.24 -1.58
N GLY A 264 21.19 20.75 -2.51
CA GLY A 264 20.03 21.57 -2.20
C GLY A 264 18.93 20.79 -1.48
N LEU A 265 18.68 19.55 -1.91
CA LEU A 265 17.70 18.67 -1.27
C LEU A 265 18.16 18.21 0.12
N ASP A 266 19.46 17.89 0.28
CA ASP A 266 20.05 17.50 1.56
C ASP A 266 20.01 18.64 2.59
N ALA A 267 20.38 19.85 2.17
CA ALA A 267 20.31 21.04 3.01
C ALA A 267 18.88 21.39 3.46
N LEU A 268 17.85 20.98 2.70
CA LEU A 268 16.45 21.18 3.09
C LEU A 268 15.98 20.22 4.20
N LEU A 269 16.70 19.10 4.39
CA LEU A 269 16.39 18.12 5.44
C LEU A 269 17.02 18.47 6.79
N SER A 270 18.05 19.32 6.79
CA SER A 270 18.81 19.76 7.98
C SER A 270 18.13 20.92 8.70
#